data_AF-A0A0D0E8U8-F1
#
_entry.id   AF-A0A0D0E8U8-F1
#
_cell.length_a   1.000
_cell.length_b   1.000
_cell.length_c   1.000
_cell.angle_alpha   90.00
_cell.angle_beta   90.00
_cell.angle_gamma   90.00
#
_symmetry.space_group_name_H-M   'P 1'
#
loop_
_entity.id
_entity.type
_entity.pdbx_description
1 polymer ?
#
loop_
_entity_poly.entity_id
_entity_poly.type
_entity_poly.pdbx_seq_one_letter_code
_entity_poly.pdbx_strand_id
1 'polypeptide(L)'
;MHNVKRVHQSQAATQAKKERERSKITEYLALTNDVISRKKTNDWSKDAFDQTQRLLQLNPEFYTIWNYRRNIMLNGIFSQSTSEEINNLLSDELSMTMAALKAHPKVYWVWNHRRWCLENVPDGPVVNGQPSLQWRKTNWDRELAVVEKMLNADARNFLAWNYRRYVMASMPVQKPGIVELAYTTRKISASFSNFSAWHQRSKVFSSLWNTGQLDPVQSREEEFDLVHNALFTDPDDQSAWIYHRWLIGSGENQEQLRQEIAVIEELLAEQPDSKWCMESLVHYNRLLLKGGCSNSDELEQKCLDFLQKLKKIDSPRKSRYQEISAQIWGQADPQAV
;
A
#
# COMPACT_ATOMS: atom_id res chain seq x y z
N MET A 1 -0.30 18.15 -6.10
CA MET A 1 -0.09 18.53 -7.53
C MET A 1 0.41 17.32 -8.31
N HIS A 2 -0.45 16.63 -9.06
CA HIS A 2 -0.02 15.61 -10.03
C HIS A 2 -0.84 15.77 -11.32
N ASN A 3 -0.27 15.40 -12.48
CA ASN A 3 -0.91 15.41 -13.81
C ASN A 3 -1.37 16.77 -14.36
N VAL A 4 -0.70 17.88 -14.01
CA VAL A 4 -0.94 19.16 -14.68
C VAL A 4 -0.29 19.13 -16.06
N LYS A 5 -1.09 18.93 -17.12
CA LYS A 5 -0.61 19.04 -18.51
C LYS A 5 -0.05 20.45 -18.73
N ARG A 6 1.21 20.54 -19.16
CA ARG A 6 1.79 21.81 -19.60
C ARG A 6 1.17 22.16 -20.95
N VAL A 7 0.27 23.12 -20.95
CA VAL A 7 -0.36 23.65 -22.17
C VAL A 7 0.14 25.06 -22.38
N HIS A 8 0.65 25.37 -23.57
CA HIS A 8 0.98 26.74 -23.92
C HIS A 8 -0.33 27.52 -24.11
N GLN A 9 -0.64 28.43 -23.18
CA GLN A 9 -1.85 29.25 -23.22
C GLN A 9 -1.48 30.66 -23.73
N SER A 10 -2.37 31.28 -24.50
CA SER A 10 -2.21 32.69 -24.87
C SER A 10 -2.33 33.59 -23.64
N GLN A 11 -1.70 34.76 -23.65
CA GLN A 11 -1.79 35.72 -22.53
C GLN A 11 -3.25 36.08 -22.20
N ALA A 12 -4.10 36.25 -23.22
CA ALA A 12 -5.53 36.52 -23.04
C ALA A 12 -6.26 35.36 -22.34
N ALA A 13 -5.98 34.10 -22.71
CA ALA A 13 -6.56 32.93 -22.06
C ALA A 13 -6.09 32.78 -20.60
N THR A 14 -4.82 33.07 -20.32
CA THR A 14 -4.28 33.08 -18.95
C THR A 14 -4.95 34.17 -18.11
N GLN A 15 -5.15 35.37 -18.65
CA GLN A 15 -5.80 36.47 -17.93
C GLN A 15 -7.27 36.15 -17.63
N ALA A 16 -8.03 35.66 -18.61
CA ALA A 16 -9.42 35.24 -18.40
C ALA A 16 -9.53 34.11 -17.37
N LYS A 17 -8.58 33.18 -17.35
CA LYS A 17 -8.50 32.12 -16.32
C LYS A 17 -8.26 32.70 -14.93
N LYS A 18 -7.30 33.63 -14.78
CA LYS A 18 -7.00 34.31 -13.51
C LYS A 18 -8.21 35.07 -12.98
N GLU A 19 -8.99 35.71 -13.85
CA GLU A 19 -10.20 36.44 -13.47
C GLU A 19 -11.28 35.50 -12.92
N ARG A 20 -11.53 34.37 -13.61
CA ARG A 20 -12.45 33.33 -13.15
C ARG A 20 -11.99 32.68 -11.84
N GLU A 21 -10.69 32.45 -11.68
CA GLU A 21 -10.10 31.93 -10.44
C GLU A 21 -10.22 32.94 -9.29
N ARG A 22 -10.15 34.24 -9.55
CA ARG A 22 -10.28 35.29 -8.53
C ARG A 22 -11.63 35.22 -7.80
N SER A 23 -12.75 35.13 -8.52
CA SER A 23 -14.08 35.01 -7.89
C SER A 23 -14.17 33.78 -7.00
N LYS A 24 -13.68 32.63 -7.51
CA LYS A 24 -13.67 31.37 -6.75
C LYS A 24 -12.80 31.45 -5.49
N ILE A 25 -11.65 32.11 -5.58
CA ILE A 25 -10.77 32.34 -4.44
C ILE A 25 -11.46 33.22 -3.41
N THR A 26 -12.11 34.30 -3.83
CA THR A 26 -12.86 35.19 -2.92
C THR A 26 -13.96 34.42 -2.17
N GLU A 27 -14.77 33.63 -2.88
CA GLU A 27 -15.81 32.79 -2.27
C GLU A 27 -15.23 31.75 -1.32
N TYR A 28 -14.15 31.08 -1.71
CA TYR A 28 -13.44 30.09 -0.89
C TYR A 28 -12.87 30.71 0.40
N LEU A 29 -12.26 31.90 0.31
CA LEU A 29 -11.71 32.62 1.45
C LEU A 29 -12.82 33.10 2.40
N ALA A 30 -13.94 33.59 1.86
CA ALA A 30 -15.09 33.97 2.67
C ALA A 30 -15.65 32.77 3.46
N LEU A 31 -15.88 31.64 2.78
CA LEU A 31 -16.34 30.41 3.44
C LEU A 31 -15.31 29.89 4.46
N THR A 32 -14.02 29.95 4.14
CA THR A 32 -12.96 29.56 5.07
C THR A 32 -12.99 30.42 6.33
N ASN A 33 -13.10 31.74 6.19
CA ASN A 33 -13.14 32.65 7.32
C ASN A 33 -14.37 32.41 8.19
N ASP A 34 -15.55 32.19 7.59
CA ASP A 34 -16.77 31.83 8.32
C ASP A 34 -16.60 30.55 9.14
N VAL A 35 -16.20 29.45 8.50
CA VAL A 35 -16.03 28.15 9.18
C VAL A 35 -14.96 28.21 10.28
N ILE A 36 -13.85 28.93 10.04
CA ILE A 36 -12.80 29.11 11.05
C ILE A 36 -13.30 29.98 12.22
N SER A 37 -14.13 31.00 11.96
CA SER A 37 -14.73 31.81 13.01
C SER A 37 -15.64 30.97 13.92
N ARG A 38 -16.53 30.17 13.30
CA ARG A 38 -17.42 29.23 14.01
C ARG A 38 -16.65 28.22 14.86
N LYS A 39 -15.54 27.69 14.33
CA LYS A 39 -14.62 26.84 15.09
C LYS A 39 -14.05 27.54 16.31
N LYS A 40 -13.64 28.82 16.19
CA LYS A 40 -13.08 29.59 17.31
C LYS A 40 -14.10 29.85 18.41
N THR A 41 -15.38 30.00 18.05
CA THR A 41 -16.47 30.19 19.00
C THR A 41 -17.10 28.88 19.48
N ASN A 42 -16.51 27.72 19.15
CA ASN A 42 -17.04 26.40 19.49
C ASN A 42 -18.51 26.21 19.05
N ASP A 43 -18.87 26.70 17.87
CA ASP A 43 -20.20 26.48 17.30
C ASP A 43 -20.34 25.00 16.89
N TRP A 44 -21.17 24.25 17.62
CA TRP A 44 -21.45 22.83 17.36
C TRP A 44 -22.80 22.61 16.66
N SER A 45 -23.34 23.64 16.00
CA SER A 45 -24.63 23.58 15.34
C SER A 45 -24.62 22.73 14.07
N LYS A 46 -25.83 22.33 13.64
CA LYS A 46 -26.06 21.68 12.35
C LYS A 46 -25.65 22.59 11.16
N ASP A 47 -25.87 23.90 11.27
CA ASP A 47 -25.42 24.85 10.24
C ASP A 47 -23.89 24.86 10.12
N ALA A 48 -23.15 24.92 11.24
CA ALA A 48 -21.69 24.79 11.22
C ALA A 48 -21.24 23.48 10.57
N PHE A 49 -21.91 22.36 10.89
CA PHE A 49 -21.64 21.07 10.26
C PHE A 49 -21.83 21.12 8.74
N ASP A 50 -22.91 21.73 8.25
CA ASP A 50 -23.18 21.85 6.81
C ASP A 50 -22.19 22.81 6.11
N GLN A 51 -21.71 23.86 6.78
CA GLN A 51 -20.64 24.71 6.24
C GLN A 51 -19.31 23.95 6.12
N THR A 52 -18.97 23.07 7.08
CA THR A 52 -17.76 22.22 6.93
C THR A 52 -17.85 21.31 5.71
N GLN A 53 -19.04 20.79 5.39
CA GLN A 53 -19.26 19.96 4.21
C GLN A 53 -18.97 20.73 2.92
N ARG A 54 -19.53 21.94 2.79
CA ARG A 54 -19.29 22.81 1.62
C ARG A 54 -17.80 23.11 1.45
N LEU A 55 -17.10 23.39 2.55
CA LEU A 55 -15.68 23.71 2.50
C LEU A 55 -14.81 22.50 2.12
N LEU A 56 -15.15 21.31 2.62
CA LEU A 56 -14.44 20.06 2.31
C LEU A 56 -14.68 19.57 0.88
N GLN A 57 -15.84 19.88 0.29
CA GLN A 57 -16.08 19.65 -1.14
C GLN A 57 -15.15 20.50 -2.03
N LEU A 58 -14.76 21.69 -1.57
CA LEU A 58 -13.81 22.56 -2.28
C LEU A 58 -12.35 22.18 -2.01
N ASN A 59 -12.02 21.84 -0.75
CA ASN A 59 -10.67 21.47 -0.34
C ASN A 59 -10.69 20.32 0.69
N PRO A 60 -10.66 19.05 0.22
CA PRO A 60 -10.64 17.89 1.11
C PRO A 60 -9.29 17.71 1.83
N GLU A 61 -8.23 18.44 1.48
CA GLU A 61 -6.95 18.38 2.21
C GLU A 61 -6.95 19.25 3.47
N PHE A 62 -7.98 20.07 3.69
CA PHE A 62 -8.01 21.00 4.81
C PHE A 62 -8.32 20.31 6.15
N TYR A 63 -7.29 19.73 6.75
CA TYR A 63 -7.39 18.89 7.95
C TYR A 63 -8.06 19.56 9.15
N THR A 64 -7.87 20.86 9.33
CA THR A 64 -8.49 21.62 10.42
C THR A 64 -10.01 21.53 10.37
N ILE A 65 -10.57 21.47 9.16
CA ILE A 65 -12.01 21.40 8.93
C ILE A 65 -12.54 19.99 9.19
N TRP A 66 -11.78 18.93 8.84
CA TRP A 66 -12.11 17.57 9.26
C TRP A 66 -12.13 17.42 10.78
N ASN A 67 -11.14 17.98 11.48
CA ASN A 67 -11.11 17.99 12.94
C ASN A 67 -12.32 18.73 13.52
N TYR A 68 -12.64 19.90 12.95
CA TYR A 68 -13.80 20.67 13.41
C TYR A 68 -15.11 19.93 13.16
N ARG A 69 -15.28 19.31 11.99
CA ARG A 69 -16.45 18.48 11.66
C ARG A 69 -16.65 17.35 12.68
N ARG A 70 -15.58 16.67 13.09
CA ARG A 70 -15.62 15.65 14.16
C ARG A 70 -16.01 16.23 15.50
N ASN A 71 -15.47 17.39 15.87
CA ASN A 71 -15.84 18.06 17.13
C ASN A 71 -17.32 18.47 17.14
N ILE A 72 -17.88 18.92 16.02
CA ILE A 72 -19.31 19.23 15.92
C ILE A 72 -20.15 17.96 16.15
N MET A 73 -19.77 16.84 15.52
CA MET A 73 -20.45 15.56 15.73
C MET A 73 -20.39 15.11 17.19
N LEU A 74 -19.21 15.13 17.82
CA LEU A 74 -19.03 14.66 19.19
C LEU A 74 -19.71 15.56 20.24
N ASN A 75 -19.55 16.88 20.12
CA ASN A 75 -19.97 17.80 21.17
C ASN A 75 -21.39 18.34 20.98
N GLY A 76 -21.91 18.32 19.76
CA GLY A 76 -23.25 18.84 19.43
C GLY A 76 -24.23 17.75 19.03
N ILE A 77 -23.93 17.01 17.96
CA ILE A 77 -24.92 16.15 17.31
C ILE A 77 -25.13 14.85 18.11
N PHE A 78 -24.07 14.11 18.43
CA PHE A 78 -24.16 12.81 19.09
C PHE A 78 -24.78 12.89 20.48
N SER A 79 -24.51 13.96 21.23
CA SER A 79 -25.07 14.15 22.58
C SER A 79 -26.59 14.29 22.60
N GLN A 80 -27.19 14.62 21.46
CA GLN A 80 -28.64 14.82 21.29
C GLN A 80 -29.29 13.72 20.43
N SER A 81 -28.52 12.71 20.02
CA SER A 81 -28.96 11.68 19.08
C SER A 81 -29.06 10.31 19.75
N THR A 82 -30.02 9.51 19.29
CA THR A 82 -30.08 8.07 19.58
C THR A 82 -28.96 7.32 18.85
N SER A 83 -28.64 6.10 19.30
CA SER A 83 -27.64 5.25 18.62
C SER A 83 -27.99 4.97 17.15
N GLU A 84 -29.28 4.89 16.82
CA GLU A 84 -29.73 4.70 15.44
C GLU A 84 -29.46 5.94 14.57
N GLU A 85 -29.77 7.13 15.09
CA GLU A 85 -29.48 8.41 14.42
C GLU A 85 -27.96 8.60 14.23
N ILE A 86 -27.15 8.24 15.23
CA ILE A 86 -25.68 8.27 15.12
C ILE A 86 -25.20 7.32 14.01
N ASN A 87 -25.71 6.08 13.98
CA ASN A 87 -25.35 5.12 12.93
C ASN A 87 -25.75 5.63 11.52
N ASN A 88 -26.93 6.24 11.39
CA ASN A 88 -27.41 6.79 10.12
C ASN A 88 -26.51 7.96 9.66
N LEU A 89 -26.20 8.89 10.56
CA LEU A 89 -25.30 10.00 10.27
C LEU A 89 -23.90 9.53 9.85
N LEU A 90 -23.33 8.54 10.55
CA LEU A 90 -22.03 7.97 10.22
C LEU A 90 -22.06 7.21 8.88
N SER A 91 -23.17 6.54 8.56
CA SER A 91 -23.39 5.91 7.26
C SER A 91 -23.42 6.93 6.12
N ASP A 92 -24.03 8.09 6.35
CA ASP A 92 -24.04 9.22 5.41
C ASP A 92 -22.63 9.83 5.25
N GLU A 93 -21.88 9.99 6.34
CA GLU A 93 -20.48 10.44 6.30
C GLU A 93 -19.58 9.48 5.50
N LEU A 94 -19.75 8.16 5.69
CA LEU A 94 -19.06 7.13 4.92
C LEU A 94 -19.47 7.16 3.44
N SER A 95 -20.71 7.52 3.12
CA SER A 95 -21.16 7.68 1.73
C SER A 95 -20.57 8.93 1.09
N MET A 96 -20.55 10.04 1.82
CA MET A 96 -19.97 11.32 1.39
C MET A 96 -18.46 11.21 1.16
N THR A 97 -17.73 10.60 2.08
CA THR A 97 -16.29 10.35 1.90
C THR A 97 -16.01 9.37 0.77
N MET A 98 -16.91 8.44 0.44
CA MET A 98 -16.76 7.57 -0.73
C MET A 98 -16.85 8.36 -2.03
N ALA A 99 -17.75 9.35 -2.11
CA ALA A 99 -17.78 10.28 -3.23
C ALA A 99 -16.48 11.09 -3.33
N ALA A 100 -15.95 11.57 -2.20
CA ALA A 100 -14.68 12.27 -2.15
C ALA A 100 -13.50 11.40 -2.61
N LEU A 101 -13.45 10.11 -2.23
CA LEU A 101 -12.41 9.17 -2.66
C LEU A 101 -12.39 8.93 -4.17
N LYS A 102 -13.54 8.99 -4.84
CA LYS A 102 -13.58 8.87 -6.33
C LYS A 102 -12.83 10.02 -7.00
N ALA A 103 -12.95 11.24 -6.49
CA ALA A 103 -12.29 12.42 -7.03
C ALA A 103 -10.86 12.60 -6.50
N HIS A 104 -10.64 12.24 -5.23
CA HIS A 104 -9.43 12.53 -4.47
C HIS A 104 -8.94 11.30 -3.70
N PRO A 105 -8.60 10.19 -4.40
CA PRO A 105 -8.27 8.90 -3.77
C PRO A 105 -6.98 8.91 -2.94
N LYS A 106 -6.17 9.97 -3.06
CA LYS A 106 -4.85 10.12 -2.42
C LYS A 106 -4.83 11.17 -1.30
N VAL A 107 -5.99 11.63 -0.84
CA VAL A 107 -6.10 12.56 0.28
C VAL A 107 -6.17 11.79 1.60
N TYR A 108 -5.12 11.95 2.42
CA TYR A 108 -4.99 11.30 3.72
C TYR A 108 -6.20 11.52 4.64
N TRP A 109 -6.72 12.75 4.68
CA TRP A 109 -7.76 13.14 5.62
C TRP A 109 -9.11 12.50 5.33
N VAL A 110 -9.40 12.16 4.07
CA VAL A 110 -10.60 11.40 3.72
C VAL A 110 -10.51 9.98 4.30
N TRP A 111 -9.39 9.28 4.11
CA TRP A 111 -9.16 7.96 4.69
C TRP A 111 -9.13 7.98 6.22
N ASN A 112 -8.50 9.00 6.82
CA ASN A 112 -8.47 9.19 8.27
C ASN A 112 -9.88 9.40 8.84
N HIS A 113 -10.70 10.25 8.20
CA HIS A 113 -12.07 10.50 8.64
C HIS A 113 -12.92 9.24 8.55
N ARG A 114 -12.76 8.42 7.51
CA ARG A 114 -13.45 7.12 7.42
C ARG A 114 -13.11 6.18 8.58
N ARG A 115 -11.84 6.09 8.98
CA ARG A 115 -11.43 5.30 10.17
C ARG A 115 -12.13 5.81 11.43
N TRP A 116 -12.11 7.13 11.63
CA TRP A 116 -12.79 7.74 12.76
C TRP A 116 -14.30 7.47 12.74
N CYS A 117 -14.95 7.55 11.57
CA CYS A 117 -16.36 7.22 11.45
C CYS A 117 -16.64 5.79 11.89
N LEU A 118 -15.85 4.82 11.39
CA LEU A 118 -15.97 3.42 11.81
C LEU A 118 -15.83 3.28 13.33
N GLU A 119 -14.78 3.83 13.93
CA GLU A 119 -14.53 3.76 15.38
C GLU A 119 -15.70 4.25 16.24
N ASN A 120 -16.53 5.15 15.71
CA ASN A 120 -17.67 5.73 16.41
C ASN A 120 -19.02 5.09 16.04
N VAL A 121 -19.06 4.08 15.14
CA VAL A 121 -20.30 3.36 14.83
C VAL A 121 -20.75 2.57 16.07
N PRO A 122 -21.98 2.79 16.57
CA PRO A 122 -22.55 2.01 17.66
C PRO A 122 -22.69 0.52 17.28
N ASP A 123 -22.65 -0.37 18.27
CA ASP A 123 -22.66 -1.82 18.05
C ASP A 123 -23.81 -2.29 17.14
N GLY A 124 -25.04 -1.88 17.45
CA GLY A 124 -26.23 -2.33 16.75
C GLY A 124 -27.53 -2.01 17.48
N PRO A 125 -28.69 -2.33 16.88
CA PRO A 125 -29.96 -2.24 17.57
C PRO A 125 -29.99 -3.19 18.78
N VAL A 126 -30.77 -2.82 19.79
CA VAL A 126 -30.97 -3.63 21.00
C VAL A 126 -31.87 -4.82 20.64
N VAL A 127 -31.37 -6.03 20.87
CA VAL A 127 -32.10 -7.28 20.70
C VAL A 127 -32.10 -8.00 22.05
N ASN A 128 -33.28 -8.34 22.57
CA ASN A 128 -33.43 -8.97 23.89
C ASN A 128 -32.72 -8.21 25.03
N GLY A 129 -32.78 -6.88 25.01
CA GLY A 129 -32.18 -6.02 26.03
C GLY A 129 -30.65 -5.87 25.96
N GLN A 130 -29.99 -6.41 24.92
CA GLN A 130 -28.55 -6.25 24.70
C GLN A 130 -28.26 -5.64 23.32
N PRO A 131 -27.29 -4.73 23.18
CA PRO A 131 -26.83 -4.25 21.88
C PRO A 131 -26.35 -5.42 21.02
N SER A 132 -26.94 -5.59 19.83
CA SER A 132 -26.37 -6.49 18.82
C SER A 132 -25.11 -5.86 18.21
N LEU A 133 -24.31 -6.64 17.47
CA LEU A 133 -23.16 -6.12 16.69
C LEU A 133 -23.51 -5.80 15.23
N GLN A 134 -24.81 -5.70 14.90
CA GLN A 134 -25.27 -5.68 13.51
C GLN A 134 -24.80 -4.44 12.74
N TRP A 135 -24.88 -3.24 13.34
CA TRP A 135 -24.49 -2.00 12.65
C TRP A 135 -22.98 -1.94 12.45
N ARG A 136 -22.18 -2.30 13.46
CA ARG A 136 -20.72 -2.41 13.30
C ARG A 136 -20.35 -3.44 12.23
N LYS A 137 -20.91 -4.65 12.24
CA LYS A 137 -20.60 -5.67 11.22
C LYS A 137 -20.93 -5.17 9.81
N THR A 138 -22.13 -4.61 9.64
CA THR A 138 -22.61 -4.10 8.34
C THR A 138 -21.70 -3.00 7.78
N ASN A 139 -21.30 -2.03 8.62
CA ASN A 139 -20.41 -0.96 8.20
C ASN A 139 -19.02 -1.47 7.81
N TRP A 140 -18.40 -2.36 8.60
CA TRP A 140 -17.08 -2.90 8.27
C TRP A 140 -17.07 -3.79 7.02
N ASP A 141 -18.10 -4.60 6.81
CA ASP A 141 -18.21 -5.41 5.59
C ASP A 141 -18.37 -4.52 4.34
N ARG A 142 -19.14 -3.44 4.44
CA ARG A 142 -19.23 -2.43 3.37
C ARG A 142 -17.86 -1.80 3.07
N GLU A 143 -17.05 -1.55 4.10
CA GLU A 143 -15.72 -0.94 3.90
C GLU A 143 -14.73 -1.85 3.17
N LEU A 144 -14.79 -3.17 3.35
CA LEU A 144 -14.00 -4.10 2.54
C LEU A 144 -14.35 -3.99 1.05
N ALA A 145 -15.65 -3.86 0.74
CA ALA A 145 -16.11 -3.67 -0.64
C ALA A 145 -15.68 -2.32 -1.21
N VAL A 146 -15.67 -1.26 -0.39
CA VAL A 146 -15.16 0.07 -0.78
C VAL A 146 -13.66 -0.01 -1.11
N VAL A 147 -12.86 -0.61 -0.23
CA VAL A 147 -11.42 -0.81 -0.45
C VAL A 147 -11.18 -1.58 -1.74
N GLU A 148 -11.93 -2.65 -1.98
CA GLU A 148 -11.77 -3.46 -3.18
C GLU A 148 -12.04 -2.64 -4.44
N LYS A 149 -13.10 -1.81 -4.44
CA LYS A 149 -13.36 -0.85 -5.54
C LYS A 149 -12.20 0.12 -5.74
N MET A 150 -11.65 0.68 -4.67
CA MET A 150 -10.52 1.61 -4.75
C MET A 150 -9.25 0.94 -5.29
N LEU A 151 -8.99 -0.31 -4.89
CA LEU A 151 -7.86 -1.11 -5.37
C LEU A 151 -8.09 -1.73 -6.76
N ASN A 152 -9.32 -1.77 -7.27
CA ASN A 152 -9.59 -2.09 -8.67
C ASN A 152 -9.31 -0.88 -9.56
N ALA A 153 -9.57 0.35 -9.07
CA ALA A 153 -9.30 1.58 -9.80
C ALA A 153 -7.80 1.96 -9.81
N ASP A 154 -7.10 1.80 -8.68
CA ASP A 154 -5.65 1.98 -8.57
C ASP A 154 -5.09 0.89 -7.66
N ALA A 155 -4.59 -0.19 -8.27
CA ALA A 155 -4.04 -1.35 -7.58
C ALA A 155 -2.81 -1.03 -6.70
N ARG A 156 -2.16 0.12 -6.94
CA ARG A 156 -0.99 0.59 -6.20
C ARG A 156 -1.31 1.71 -5.21
N ASN A 157 -2.59 1.97 -4.94
CA ASN A 157 -2.99 2.96 -3.94
C ASN A 157 -2.63 2.46 -2.53
N PHE A 158 -1.49 2.92 -2.01
CA PHE A 158 -1.00 2.52 -0.70
C PHE A 158 -1.92 2.97 0.46
N LEU A 159 -2.70 4.05 0.31
CA LEU A 159 -3.68 4.46 1.31
C LEU A 159 -4.82 3.45 1.40
N ALA A 160 -5.29 2.96 0.25
CA ALA A 160 -6.33 1.92 0.20
C ALA A 160 -5.82 0.59 0.79
N TRP A 161 -4.58 0.17 0.49
CA TRP A 161 -3.97 -1.00 1.12
C TRP A 161 -3.77 -0.83 2.63
N ASN A 162 -3.31 0.34 3.09
CA ASN A 162 -3.22 0.66 4.52
C ASN A 162 -4.59 0.64 5.19
N TYR A 163 -5.63 1.18 4.54
CA TYR A 163 -6.99 1.14 5.06
C TYR A 163 -7.56 -0.28 5.06
N ARG A 164 -7.25 -1.12 4.07
CA ARG A 164 -7.60 -2.56 4.06
C ARG A 164 -7.10 -3.26 5.31
N ARG A 165 -5.80 -3.10 5.61
CA ARG A 165 -5.17 -3.70 6.81
C ARG A 165 -5.86 -3.26 8.09
N TYR A 166 -6.17 -1.97 8.20
CA TYR A 166 -6.93 -1.42 9.32
C TYR A 166 -8.32 -2.05 9.43
N VAL A 167 -9.10 -2.06 8.34
CA VAL A 167 -10.45 -2.63 8.34
C VAL A 167 -10.40 -4.09 8.76
N MET A 168 -9.52 -4.91 8.16
CA MET A 168 -9.34 -6.31 8.48
C MET A 168 -8.96 -6.52 9.96
N ALA A 169 -7.98 -5.78 10.47
CA ALA A 169 -7.52 -5.90 11.85
C ALA A 169 -8.55 -5.43 12.89
N SER A 170 -9.42 -4.49 12.53
CA SER A 170 -10.39 -3.87 13.45
C SER A 170 -11.83 -4.37 13.25
N MET A 171 -12.05 -5.40 12.41
CA MET A 171 -13.40 -5.94 12.20
C MET A 171 -13.98 -6.49 13.52
N PRO A 172 -15.28 -6.31 13.78
CA PRO A 172 -15.96 -6.92 14.93
C PRO A 172 -15.89 -8.46 14.91
N VAL A 173 -15.80 -9.04 13.71
CA VAL A 173 -15.58 -10.47 13.50
C VAL A 173 -14.36 -10.62 12.62
N GLN A 174 -13.29 -11.16 13.20
CA GLN A 174 -12.04 -11.36 12.49
C GLN A 174 -12.20 -12.39 11.38
N LYS A 175 -11.71 -12.05 10.19
CA LYS A 175 -11.66 -12.99 9.06
C LYS A 175 -10.34 -13.77 9.11
N PRO A 176 -10.33 -15.08 8.83
CA PRO A 176 -9.10 -15.85 8.77
C PRO A 176 -8.11 -15.27 7.77
N GLY A 177 -6.80 -15.32 8.06
CA GLY A 177 -5.77 -14.77 7.18
C GLY A 177 -5.76 -15.39 5.78
N ILE A 178 -6.22 -16.63 5.63
CA ILE A 178 -6.38 -17.32 4.34
C ILE A 178 -7.30 -16.55 3.38
N VAL A 179 -8.31 -15.83 3.89
CA VAL A 179 -9.17 -14.98 3.06
C VAL A 179 -8.37 -13.85 2.41
N GLU A 180 -7.39 -13.30 3.12
CA GLU A 180 -6.51 -12.26 2.59
C GLU A 180 -5.46 -12.84 1.62
N LEU A 181 -4.99 -14.08 1.83
CA LEU A 181 -4.18 -14.77 0.83
C LEU A 181 -4.95 -14.95 -0.48
N ALA A 182 -6.19 -15.44 -0.43
CA ALA A 182 -7.03 -15.56 -1.63
C ALA A 182 -7.26 -14.20 -2.31
N TYR A 183 -7.40 -13.12 -1.54
CA TYR A 183 -7.48 -11.75 -2.10
C TYR A 183 -6.21 -11.35 -2.83
N THR A 184 -5.04 -11.55 -2.23
CA THR A 184 -3.75 -11.19 -2.84
C THR A 184 -3.45 -12.05 -4.07
N THR A 185 -3.80 -13.34 -4.07
CA THR A 185 -3.71 -14.21 -5.25
C THR A 185 -4.51 -13.62 -6.41
N ARG A 186 -5.79 -13.28 -6.21
CA ARG A 186 -6.61 -12.63 -7.26
C ARG A 186 -5.99 -11.35 -7.80
N LYS A 187 -5.39 -10.54 -6.92
CA LYS A 187 -4.74 -9.27 -7.29
C LYS A 187 -3.43 -9.45 -8.05
N ILE A 188 -2.67 -10.51 -7.76
CA ILE A 188 -1.45 -10.88 -8.45
C ILE A 188 -1.79 -11.49 -9.82
N SER A 189 -2.75 -12.41 -9.89
CA SER A 189 -3.19 -13.01 -11.15
C SER A 189 -3.76 -11.98 -12.13
N ALA A 190 -4.37 -10.90 -11.62
CA ALA A 190 -4.84 -9.79 -12.46
C ALA A 190 -3.69 -8.92 -13.00
N SER A 191 -2.54 -8.88 -12.33
CA SER A 191 -1.35 -8.11 -12.72
C SER A 191 -0.15 -8.51 -11.85
N PHE A 192 0.79 -9.27 -12.42
CA PHE A 192 2.03 -9.65 -11.71
C PHE A 192 2.87 -8.44 -11.28
N SER A 193 2.75 -7.30 -11.98
CA SER A 193 3.36 -6.03 -11.59
C SER A 193 2.78 -5.35 -10.35
N ASN A 194 1.79 -5.95 -9.70
CA ASN A 194 1.16 -5.40 -8.52
C ASN A 194 2.01 -5.63 -7.26
N PHE A 195 3.10 -4.87 -7.12
CA PHE A 195 3.99 -4.93 -5.94
C PHE A 195 3.24 -4.80 -4.61
N SER A 196 2.16 -4.01 -4.57
CA SER A 196 1.38 -3.85 -3.33
C SER A 196 0.67 -5.13 -2.91
N ALA A 197 0.22 -5.96 -3.86
CA ALA A 197 -0.36 -7.26 -3.58
C ALA A 197 0.70 -8.26 -3.10
N TRP A 198 1.86 -8.32 -3.75
CA TRP A 198 3.01 -9.12 -3.30
C TRP A 198 3.45 -8.74 -1.88
N HIS A 199 3.58 -7.44 -1.60
CA HIS A 199 3.94 -6.97 -0.27
C HIS A 199 2.88 -7.33 0.78
N GLN A 200 1.59 -7.18 0.45
CA GLN A 200 0.52 -7.58 1.36
C GLN A 200 0.57 -9.10 1.61
N ARG A 201 0.77 -9.90 0.56
CA ARG A 201 0.89 -11.36 0.65
C ARG A 201 2.03 -11.76 1.59
N SER A 202 3.18 -11.12 1.46
CA SER A 202 4.35 -11.36 2.32
C SER A 202 4.05 -11.09 3.80
N LYS A 203 3.32 -10.00 4.10
CA LYS A 203 2.89 -9.69 5.47
C LYS A 203 1.92 -10.71 6.05
N VAL A 204 0.99 -11.20 5.24
CA VAL A 204 0.00 -12.20 5.68
C VAL A 204 0.69 -13.53 5.96
N PHE A 205 1.56 -14.02 5.06
CA PHE A 205 2.34 -15.24 5.30
C PHE A 205 3.23 -15.13 6.53
N SER A 206 3.98 -14.03 6.70
CA SER A 206 4.79 -13.83 7.92
C SER A 206 3.93 -13.91 9.18
N SER A 207 2.71 -13.34 9.16
CA SER A 207 1.80 -13.45 10.30
C SER A 207 1.32 -14.88 10.54
N LEU A 208 0.93 -15.61 9.48
CA LEU A 208 0.38 -16.96 9.59
C LEU A 208 1.44 -17.99 10.02
N TRP A 209 2.66 -17.87 9.51
CA TRP A 209 3.79 -18.70 9.93
C TRP A 209 4.15 -18.45 11.40
N ASN A 210 4.22 -17.17 11.82
CA ASN A 210 4.55 -16.83 13.20
C ASN A 210 3.49 -17.27 14.21
N THR A 211 2.21 -17.34 13.81
CA THR A 211 1.12 -17.80 14.68
C THR A 211 0.86 -19.31 14.58
N GLY A 212 1.62 -20.04 13.75
CA GLY A 212 1.44 -21.49 13.54
C GLY A 212 0.12 -21.85 12.85
N GLN A 213 -0.51 -20.90 12.15
CA GLN A 213 -1.78 -21.12 11.45
C GLN A 213 -1.60 -21.72 10.06
N LEU A 214 -0.37 -21.78 9.56
CA LEU A 214 -0.04 -22.34 8.26
C LEU A 214 1.32 -23.03 8.32
N ASP A 215 1.46 -24.19 7.67
CA ASP A 215 2.72 -24.89 7.56
C ASP A 215 3.71 -24.11 6.67
N PRO A 216 4.85 -23.63 7.20
CA PRO A 216 5.84 -22.91 6.42
C PRO A 216 6.54 -23.74 5.34
N VAL A 217 6.60 -25.07 5.44
CA VAL A 217 7.28 -25.89 4.42
C VAL A 217 6.40 -25.98 3.19
N GLN A 218 5.22 -26.61 3.32
CA GLN A 218 4.30 -26.78 2.21
C GLN A 218 3.92 -25.44 1.55
N SER A 219 3.60 -24.42 2.33
CA SER A 219 3.15 -23.14 1.76
C SER A 219 4.27 -22.35 1.07
N ARG A 220 5.56 -22.62 1.36
CA ARG A 220 6.65 -21.99 0.62
C ARG A 220 6.84 -22.61 -0.76
N GLU A 221 6.69 -23.93 -0.88
CA GLU A 221 6.76 -24.61 -2.18
C GLU A 221 5.71 -24.06 -3.14
N GLU A 222 4.46 -23.92 -2.69
CA GLU A 222 3.38 -23.31 -3.48
C GLU A 222 3.68 -21.85 -3.87
N GLU A 223 4.37 -21.10 -3.01
CA GLU A 223 4.77 -19.71 -3.33
C GLU A 223 5.94 -19.63 -4.29
N PHE A 224 6.85 -20.61 -4.31
CA PHE A 224 7.90 -20.70 -5.32
C PHE A 224 7.28 -20.93 -6.70
N ASP A 225 6.34 -21.87 -6.83
CA ASP A 225 5.61 -22.08 -8.09
C ASP A 225 4.92 -20.80 -8.58
N LEU A 226 4.25 -20.08 -7.67
CA LEU A 226 3.57 -18.83 -8.01
C LEU A 226 4.55 -17.75 -8.48
N VAL A 227 5.67 -17.57 -7.77
CA VAL A 227 6.64 -16.53 -8.12
C VAL A 227 7.44 -16.90 -9.37
N HIS A 228 7.78 -18.17 -9.59
CA HIS A 228 8.38 -18.65 -10.85
C HIS A 228 7.51 -18.27 -12.04
N ASN A 229 6.21 -18.61 -11.99
CA ASN A 229 5.29 -18.24 -13.07
C ASN A 229 5.32 -16.73 -13.37
N ALA A 230 5.41 -15.88 -12.35
CA ALA A 230 5.55 -14.44 -12.52
C ALA A 230 6.90 -14.03 -13.16
N LEU A 231 8.00 -14.62 -12.69
CA LEU A 231 9.37 -14.35 -13.20
C LEU A 231 9.52 -14.75 -14.66
N PHE A 232 8.99 -15.91 -15.05
CA PHE A 232 9.05 -16.39 -16.44
C PHE A 232 8.07 -15.65 -17.36
N THR A 233 6.96 -15.11 -16.83
CA THR A 233 6.01 -14.33 -17.61
C THR A 233 6.52 -12.93 -17.93
N ASP A 234 7.11 -12.24 -16.94
CA ASP A 234 7.67 -10.90 -17.11
C ASP A 234 8.97 -10.74 -16.27
N PRO A 235 10.13 -11.15 -16.81
CA PRO A 235 11.40 -11.10 -16.10
C PRO A 235 11.89 -9.68 -15.83
N ASP A 236 11.32 -8.66 -16.48
CA ASP A 236 11.66 -7.26 -16.23
C ASP A 236 10.90 -6.65 -15.04
N ASP A 237 9.82 -7.32 -14.59
CA ASP A 237 9.05 -6.86 -13.44
C ASP A 237 9.74 -7.12 -12.10
N GLN A 238 10.21 -6.04 -11.49
CA GLN A 238 10.91 -6.09 -10.21
C GLN A 238 10.10 -6.65 -9.04
N SER A 239 8.77 -6.67 -9.12
CA SER A 239 7.91 -7.00 -7.98
C SER A 239 8.07 -8.45 -7.57
N ALA A 240 8.06 -9.35 -8.56
CA ALA A 240 8.23 -10.78 -8.34
C ALA A 240 9.65 -11.09 -7.84
N TRP A 241 10.69 -10.44 -8.38
CA TRP A 241 12.06 -10.58 -7.88
C TRP A 241 12.22 -10.17 -6.41
N ILE A 242 11.59 -9.06 -6.00
CA ILE A 242 11.63 -8.59 -4.61
C ILE A 242 10.88 -9.57 -3.70
N TYR A 243 9.74 -10.11 -4.16
CA TYR A 243 9.00 -11.13 -3.41
C TYR A 243 9.80 -12.43 -3.27
N HIS A 244 10.42 -12.89 -4.35
CA HIS A 244 11.28 -14.07 -4.38
C HIS A 244 12.45 -13.94 -3.39
N ARG A 245 13.12 -12.77 -3.34
CA ARG A 245 14.15 -12.49 -2.31
C ARG A 245 13.61 -12.57 -0.89
N TRP A 246 12.40 -12.08 -0.64
CA TRP A 246 11.77 -12.23 0.68
C TRP A 246 11.48 -13.69 1.02
N LEU A 247 11.05 -14.49 0.04
CA LEU A 247 10.72 -15.92 0.23
C LEU A 247 11.98 -16.75 0.56
N ILE A 248 13.10 -16.48 -0.12
CA ILE A 248 14.42 -17.07 0.17
C ILE A 248 14.95 -16.67 1.55
N GLY A 249 14.68 -15.43 2.00
CA GLY A 249 15.13 -14.93 3.29
C GLY A 249 16.65 -14.80 3.39
N SER A 250 17.21 -15.30 4.50
CA SER A 250 18.65 -15.27 4.83
C SER A 250 19.48 -16.35 4.12
N GLY A 251 18.85 -17.25 3.36
CA GLY A 251 19.54 -18.39 2.74
C GLY A 251 19.84 -19.55 3.71
N GLU A 252 19.05 -19.70 4.77
CA GLU A 252 19.18 -20.79 5.74
C GLU A 252 18.99 -22.18 5.11
N ASN A 253 18.09 -22.30 4.14
CA ASN A 253 17.91 -23.53 3.37
C ASN A 253 18.81 -23.50 2.12
N GLN A 254 19.99 -24.10 2.23
CA GLN A 254 20.99 -24.16 1.16
C GLN A 254 20.56 -25.01 -0.03
N GLU A 255 19.73 -26.04 0.18
CA GLU A 255 19.20 -26.89 -0.89
C GLU A 255 18.22 -26.09 -1.76
N GLN A 256 17.23 -25.44 -1.14
CA GLN A 256 16.30 -24.55 -1.83
C GLN A 256 17.05 -23.44 -2.57
N LEU A 257 18.03 -22.81 -1.93
CA LEU A 257 18.80 -21.74 -2.54
C LEU A 257 19.53 -22.19 -3.82
N ARG A 258 20.05 -23.43 -3.85
CA ARG A 258 20.67 -24.01 -5.06
C ARG A 258 19.64 -24.31 -6.15
N GLN A 259 18.47 -24.82 -5.77
CA GLN A 259 17.37 -25.05 -6.72
C GLN A 259 16.94 -23.72 -7.37
N GLU A 260 16.74 -22.68 -6.59
CA GLU A 260 16.36 -21.35 -7.10
C GLU A 260 17.44 -20.72 -7.98
N ILE A 261 18.72 -20.93 -7.66
CA ILE A 261 19.82 -20.51 -8.53
C ILE A 261 19.72 -21.21 -9.89
N ALA A 262 19.47 -22.52 -9.93
CA ALA A 262 19.32 -23.27 -11.18
C ALA A 262 18.14 -22.75 -12.02
N VAL A 263 16.98 -22.51 -11.40
CA VAL A 263 15.80 -21.93 -12.07
C VAL A 263 16.12 -20.57 -12.70
N ILE A 264 16.85 -19.71 -12.01
CA ILE A 264 17.21 -18.38 -12.52
C ILE A 264 18.27 -18.47 -13.62
N GLU A 265 19.16 -19.47 -13.58
CA GLU A 265 20.14 -19.74 -14.64
C GLU A 265 19.45 -20.18 -15.94
N GLU A 266 18.42 -21.02 -15.85
CA GLU A 266 17.57 -21.38 -16.98
C GLU A 266 16.88 -20.14 -17.57
N LEU A 267 16.27 -19.29 -16.73
CA LEU A 267 15.66 -18.05 -17.20
C LEU A 267 16.69 -17.09 -17.82
N LEU A 268 17.91 -17.01 -17.29
CA LEU A 268 18.98 -16.19 -17.85
C LEU A 268 19.46 -16.73 -19.21
N ALA A 269 19.44 -18.04 -19.43
CA ALA A 269 19.79 -18.63 -20.73
C ALA A 269 18.81 -18.19 -21.82
N GLU A 270 17.52 -18.10 -21.49
CA GLU A 270 16.48 -17.60 -22.38
C GLU A 270 16.48 -16.06 -22.50
N GLN A 271 16.92 -15.36 -21.45
CA GLN A 271 16.96 -13.89 -21.38
C GLN A 271 18.37 -13.37 -21.02
N PRO A 272 19.37 -13.46 -21.92
CA PRO A 272 20.79 -13.22 -21.60
C PRO A 272 21.12 -11.83 -21.07
N ASP A 273 20.30 -10.84 -21.40
CA ASP A 273 20.47 -9.44 -20.99
C ASP A 273 19.63 -9.07 -19.76
N SER A 274 18.95 -10.04 -19.13
CA SER A 274 18.13 -9.80 -17.94
C SER A 274 19.00 -9.36 -16.76
N LYS A 275 18.93 -8.06 -16.46
CA LYS A 275 19.60 -7.49 -15.29
C LYS A 275 19.11 -8.13 -13.98
N TRP A 276 17.83 -8.53 -13.92
CA TRP A 276 17.24 -9.05 -12.70
C TRP A 276 17.69 -10.48 -12.40
N CYS A 277 17.84 -11.31 -13.44
CA CYS A 277 18.45 -12.63 -13.29
C CYS A 277 19.88 -12.49 -12.79
N MET A 278 20.71 -11.68 -13.48
CA MET A 278 22.10 -11.46 -13.08
C MET A 278 22.23 -10.89 -11.65
N GLU A 279 21.43 -9.87 -11.28
CA GLU A 279 21.45 -9.30 -9.93
C GLU A 279 21.04 -10.32 -8.87
N SER A 280 20.02 -11.15 -9.16
CA SER A 280 19.53 -12.16 -8.22
C SER A 280 20.51 -13.33 -8.07
N LEU A 281 21.16 -13.78 -9.15
CA LEU A 281 22.22 -14.79 -9.07
C LEU A 281 23.41 -14.30 -8.24
N VAL A 282 23.85 -13.05 -8.43
CA VAL A 282 24.90 -12.45 -7.58
C VAL A 282 24.45 -12.43 -6.11
N HIS A 283 23.20 -12.07 -5.84
CA HIS A 283 22.69 -12.04 -4.48
C HIS A 283 22.67 -13.43 -3.83
N TYR A 284 22.15 -14.45 -4.52
CA TYR A 284 22.01 -15.81 -4.00
C TYR A 284 23.33 -16.56 -3.89
N ASN A 285 24.23 -16.42 -4.86
CA ASN A 285 25.58 -16.99 -4.76
C ASN A 285 26.35 -16.39 -3.57
N ARG A 286 26.15 -15.10 -3.26
CA ARG A 286 26.73 -14.50 -2.04
C ARG A 286 26.12 -15.04 -0.75
N LEU A 287 24.87 -15.49 -0.75
CA LEU A 287 24.28 -16.18 0.40
C LEU A 287 24.88 -17.60 0.55
N LEU A 288 25.11 -18.33 -0.56
CA LEU A 288 25.82 -19.61 -0.54
C LEU A 288 27.25 -19.47 0.00
N LEU A 289 28.00 -18.46 -0.45
CA LEU A 289 29.36 -18.18 0.02
C LEU A 289 29.40 -17.96 1.54
N LYS A 290 28.44 -17.19 2.07
CA LYS A 290 28.30 -16.99 3.53
C LYS A 290 27.93 -18.26 4.30
N GLY A 291 27.25 -19.21 3.64
CA GLY A 291 26.85 -20.49 4.22
C GLY A 291 27.97 -21.54 4.27
N GLY A 292 29.16 -21.26 3.72
CA GLY A 292 30.30 -22.17 3.71
C GLY A 292 30.24 -23.21 2.59
N CYS A 293 30.34 -22.78 1.34
CA CYS A 293 30.37 -23.68 0.17
C CYS A 293 31.79 -24.16 -0.17
N SER A 294 31.91 -25.38 -0.73
CA SER A 294 33.19 -25.98 -1.15
C SER A 294 33.83 -25.36 -2.39
N ASN A 295 33.03 -24.72 -3.26
CA ASN A 295 33.49 -24.15 -4.54
C ASN A 295 33.48 -22.61 -4.48
N SER A 296 34.07 -22.03 -3.43
CA SER A 296 34.06 -20.57 -3.21
C SER A 296 34.59 -19.80 -4.42
N ASP A 297 35.76 -20.19 -4.92
CA ASP A 297 36.48 -19.42 -5.95
C ASP A 297 35.70 -19.36 -7.27
N GLU A 298 35.05 -20.47 -7.66
CA GLU A 298 34.22 -20.54 -8.85
C GLU A 298 32.98 -19.63 -8.72
N LEU A 299 32.32 -19.65 -7.56
CA LEU A 299 31.14 -18.83 -7.29
C LEU A 299 31.50 -17.34 -7.18
N GLU A 300 32.64 -17.01 -6.59
CA GLU A 300 33.17 -15.64 -6.53
C GLU A 300 33.44 -15.12 -7.94
N GLN A 301 34.14 -15.88 -8.77
CA GLN A 301 34.41 -15.50 -10.16
C GLN A 301 33.11 -15.32 -10.95
N LYS A 302 32.15 -16.24 -10.81
CA LYS A 302 30.82 -16.14 -11.44
C LYS A 302 30.09 -14.84 -11.03
N CYS A 303 30.14 -14.48 -9.75
CA CYS A 303 29.57 -13.22 -9.26
C CYS A 303 30.27 -12.00 -9.88
N LEU A 304 31.60 -12.00 -9.94
CA LEU A 304 32.38 -10.91 -10.52
C LEU A 304 32.05 -10.71 -12.00
N ASP A 305 31.91 -11.80 -12.77
CA ASP A 305 31.56 -11.75 -14.19
C ASP A 305 30.18 -11.12 -14.41
N PHE A 306 29.17 -11.54 -13.63
CA PHE A 306 27.84 -10.91 -13.69
C PHE A 306 27.88 -9.44 -13.29
N LEU A 307 28.63 -9.06 -12.26
CA LEU A 307 28.79 -7.67 -11.84
C LEU A 307 29.44 -6.81 -12.94
N GLN A 308 30.38 -7.36 -13.72
CA GLN A 308 30.96 -6.62 -14.86
C GLN A 308 29.94 -6.39 -15.98
N LYS A 309 29.08 -7.38 -16.27
CA LYS A 309 27.98 -7.22 -17.24
C LYS A 309 26.95 -6.20 -16.75
N LEU A 310 26.54 -6.27 -15.49
CA LEU A 310 25.58 -5.35 -14.87
C LEU A 310 26.03 -3.88 -14.92
N LYS A 311 27.34 -3.60 -14.77
CA LYS A 311 27.89 -2.23 -14.92
C LYS A 311 27.62 -1.63 -16.31
N LYS A 312 27.44 -2.44 -17.35
CA LYS A 312 27.12 -2.01 -18.71
C LYS A 312 25.61 -1.90 -18.91
N ILE A 313 24.84 -2.90 -18.48
CA ILE A 313 23.40 -3.02 -18.72
C ILE A 313 22.56 -2.11 -17.79
N ASP A 314 23.00 -1.89 -16.56
CA ASP A 314 22.37 -0.98 -15.59
C ASP A 314 23.36 0.10 -15.13
N SER A 315 23.87 0.86 -16.10
CA SER A 315 24.86 1.92 -15.88
C SER A 315 24.51 2.92 -14.77
N PRO A 316 23.23 3.34 -14.56
CA PRO A 316 22.88 4.21 -13.44
C PRO A 316 23.22 3.63 -12.06
N ARG A 317 23.36 2.30 -11.94
CA ARG A 317 23.72 1.60 -10.69
C ARG A 317 25.17 1.11 -10.66
N LYS A 318 26.01 1.52 -11.62
CA LYS A 318 27.43 1.08 -11.74
C LYS A 318 28.21 1.11 -10.42
N SER A 319 28.10 2.20 -9.65
CA SER A 319 28.82 2.34 -8.37
C SER A 319 28.42 1.29 -7.34
N ARG A 320 27.13 0.92 -7.29
CA ARG A 320 26.64 -0.16 -6.42
C ARG A 320 27.27 -1.50 -6.79
N TYR A 321 27.41 -1.81 -8.08
CA TYR A 321 28.04 -3.05 -8.51
C TYR A 321 29.55 -3.08 -8.22
N GLN A 322 30.23 -1.93 -8.31
CA GLN A 322 31.64 -1.81 -7.93
C GLN A 322 31.85 -2.07 -6.43
N GLU A 323 30.98 -1.50 -5.59
CA GLU A 323 31.00 -1.75 -4.15
C GLU A 323 30.80 -3.23 -3.82
N ILE A 324 29.84 -3.89 -4.48
CA ILE A 324 29.62 -5.33 -4.30
C ILE A 324 30.84 -6.14 -4.76
N SER A 325 31.48 -5.80 -5.90
CA SER A 325 32.70 -6.47 -6.34
C SER A 325 33.83 -6.36 -5.30
N ALA A 326 34.02 -5.17 -4.72
CA ALA A 326 35.04 -4.94 -3.71
C ALA A 326 34.79 -5.74 -2.42
N GLN A 327 33.52 -5.93 -2.03
CA GLN A 327 33.17 -6.77 -0.88
C GLN A 327 33.49 -8.25 -1.10
N ILE A 328 33.38 -8.75 -2.34
CA ILE A 328 33.74 -10.13 -2.68
C ILE A 328 35.27 -10.27 -2.63
N TRP A 329 36.02 -9.36 -3.26
CA TRP A 329 37.49 -9.38 -3.21
C TRP A 329 38.06 -9.20 -1.80
N GLY A 330 37.50 -8.30 -0.99
CA GLY A 330 37.95 -8.05 0.39
C GLY A 330 37.66 -9.19 1.36
N GLN A 331 36.83 -10.17 0.99
CA GLN A 331 36.65 -11.42 1.75
C GLN A 331 37.72 -12.46 1.42
N ALA A 332 38.43 -12.32 0.29
CA ALA A 332 39.48 -13.23 -0.16
C ALA A 332 40.87 -12.88 0.37
N ASP A 333 41.08 -11.72 1.02
CA ASP A 333 42.40 -11.31 1.53
C ASP A 333 42.36 -10.85 3.00
N PRO A 334 42.64 -11.75 3.97
CA PRO A 334 42.81 -11.39 5.37
C PRO A 334 44.16 -10.73 5.70
N GLN A 335 45.07 -10.50 4.73
CA GLN A 335 46.44 -10.02 4.97
C GLN A 335 46.77 -8.66 4.33
N ALA A 336 45.82 -7.96 3.73
CA ALA A 336 46.04 -6.58 3.29
C ALA A 336 45.75 -5.54 4.40
N VAL A 337 46.62 -5.47 5.40
CA VAL A 337 46.85 -4.27 6.24
C VAL A 337 48.33 -3.96 6.29
#